data_AF-A0A818FQQ2-F1
#
_entry.id   AF-A0A818FQQ2-F1
#
_cell.length_a   1.000
_cell.length_b   1.000
_cell.length_c   1.000
_cell.angle_alpha   90.00
_cell.angle_beta   90.00
_cell.angle_gamma   90.00
#
_symmetry.space_group_name_H-M   'P 1'
#
loop_
_entity.id
_entity.type
_entity.pdbx_description
1 polymer ?
#
loop_
_entity_poly.entity_id
_entity_poly.type
_entity_poly.pdbx_seq_one_letter_code
_entity_poly.pdbx_strand_id
1 'polypeptide(L)'
;MLCSFPRHSNASSEDISSNDSTVTPHPLSYASVDVGLGLPMFLRLYLLWRVVMFHSHLFRDASSRSVGYLNRVSIDYFFLIKTYLEQWPVVYLTTFCIIVFLIGSWSLRACSYSSTNEHLTMQNTMWLFVITFTTVGYGDFTPSTYCGRTIAAIIALVGVLSTALLISVLAQKLVMNRWEKYVNNFVLDIELAKKRKTAAANVIKYAFKVWGMKKRNIPKSSIRYFQAQRRLFQSIHSLHQVKQQQGQLVDNCVDQIDIIALQRQTGTQTSEITEELKMMKLNILRMEKRLVTMNININNTINDMQNTLNVLLEKRSK
;
A
#
# COMPACT_ATOMS: atom_id res chain seq x y z
N MET A 1 9.66 -39.69 -6.38
CA MET A 1 10.53 -39.88 -7.56
C MET A 1 11.96 -39.73 -7.10
N LEU A 2 12.58 -40.86 -6.74
CA LEU A 2 14.00 -40.97 -6.40
C LEU A 2 14.72 -41.35 -7.70
N CYS A 3 15.56 -40.46 -8.23
CA CYS A 3 16.46 -40.80 -9.32
C CYS A 3 17.89 -40.91 -8.78
N SER A 4 18.29 -42.15 -8.52
CA SER A 4 19.68 -42.59 -8.45
C SER A 4 20.23 -42.72 -9.88
N PHE A 5 21.43 -42.23 -10.14
CA PHE A 5 22.29 -42.58 -11.30
C PHE A 5 23.78 -42.40 -10.89
N PRO A 6 24.75 -43.02 -11.58
CA PRO A 6 25.62 -44.03 -10.99
C PRO A 6 27.09 -43.61 -10.93
N ARG A 7 27.83 -44.36 -10.13
CA ARG A 7 29.27 -44.26 -9.90
C ARG A 7 30.03 -44.93 -11.05
N HIS A 8 30.84 -44.18 -11.79
CA HIS A 8 31.82 -44.76 -12.71
C HIS A 8 33.18 -44.85 -12.01
N SER A 9 33.55 -46.07 -11.64
CA SER A 9 34.93 -46.47 -11.34
C SER A 9 35.64 -46.81 -12.64
N ASN A 10 36.86 -46.30 -12.84
CA ASN A 10 37.89 -47.02 -13.58
C ASN A 10 39.27 -46.68 -13.00
N ALA A 11 40.02 -47.75 -12.77
CA ALA A 11 41.34 -47.81 -12.19
C ALA A 11 42.42 -47.70 -13.28
N SER A 12 43.57 -47.16 -12.89
CA SER A 12 44.88 -47.54 -13.45
C SER A 12 45.95 -47.13 -12.44
N SER A 13 46.50 -48.13 -11.77
CA SER A 13 47.64 -48.07 -10.88
C SER A 13 48.93 -47.87 -11.68
N GLU A 14 49.86 -47.07 -11.17
CA GLU A 14 51.31 -47.27 -11.35
C GLU A 14 52.04 -46.67 -10.15
N ASP A 15 52.84 -47.52 -9.50
CA ASP A 15 53.61 -47.29 -8.27
C ASP A 15 54.84 -46.39 -8.51
N ILE A 16 55.39 -45.78 -7.45
CA ILE A 16 56.82 -45.86 -7.05
C ILE A 16 57.13 -44.93 -5.84
N SER A 17 57.44 -45.60 -4.72
CA SER A 17 58.42 -45.30 -3.65
C SER A 17 58.49 -43.93 -2.95
N SER A 18 58.11 -43.96 -1.66
CA SER A 18 58.87 -43.53 -0.47
C SER A 18 59.81 -42.31 -0.56
N ASN A 19 59.52 -41.24 0.19
CA ASN A 19 60.18 -41.06 1.49
C ASN A 19 59.53 -39.97 2.35
N ASP A 20 59.61 -40.25 3.64
CA ASP A 20 59.14 -39.57 4.82
C ASP A 20 59.51 -38.07 4.90
N SER A 21 58.54 -37.22 5.21
CA SER A 21 58.77 -35.96 5.94
C SER A 21 57.47 -35.43 6.55
N THR A 22 57.33 -35.69 7.85
CA THR A 22 56.75 -34.76 8.84
C THR A 22 55.34 -34.25 8.55
N VAL A 23 54.35 -35.01 9.01
CA VAL A 23 53.00 -34.52 9.27
C VAL A 23 53.06 -33.43 10.34
N THR A 24 53.15 -32.17 9.92
CA THR A 24 52.79 -31.03 10.77
C THR A 24 51.28 -30.83 10.67
N PRO A 25 50.52 -30.89 11.77
CA PRO A 25 49.09 -30.62 11.73
C PRO A 25 48.87 -29.12 11.52
N HIS A 26 48.65 -28.71 10.27
CA HIS A 26 48.18 -27.37 9.99
C HIS A 26 46.74 -27.20 10.52
N PRO A 27 46.42 -26.05 11.14
CA PRO A 27 45.32 -25.98 12.09
C PRO A 27 43.99 -25.74 11.36
N LEU A 28 43.17 -26.79 11.25
CA LEU A 28 41.77 -26.75 10.79
C LEU A 28 40.85 -25.84 11.63
N SER A 29 41.38 -25.18 12.66
CA SER A 29 40.60 -24.35 13.57
C SER A 29 40.63 -22.85 13.24
N TYR A 30 41.65 -22.29 12.60
CA TYR A 30 41.75 -20.81 12.46
C TYR A 30 40.84 -20.25 11.35
N ALA A 31 40.74 -20.93 10.21
CA ALA A 31 39.88 -20.49 9.10
C ALA A 31 38.38 -20.49 9.45
N SER A 32 37.95 -21.32 10.40
CA SER A 32 36.57 -21.38 10.87
C SER A 32 36.25 -20.30 11.90
N VAL A 33 37.22 -19.88 12.74
CA VAL A 33 36.99 -18.76 13.69
C VAL A 33 36.89 -17.42 12.98
N ASP A 34 37.72 -17.16 11.95
CA ASP A 34 37.70 -15.90 11.21
C ASP A 34 36.39 -15.69 10.44
N VAL A 35 35.83 -16.77 9.87
CA VAL A 35 34.50 -16.74 9.22
C VAL A 35 33.38 -16.55 10.25
N GLY A 36 33.51 -17.20 11.41
CA GLY A 36 32.59 -17.02 12.55
C GLY A 36 32.63 -15.62 13.16
N LEU A 37 33.79 -14.94 13.14
CA LEU A 37 33.98 -13.56 13.58
C LEU A 37 33.62 -12.53 12.49
N GLY A 38 33.72 -12.92 11.21
CA GLY A 38 33.37 -12.09 10.07
C GLY A 38 31.86 -11.97 9.82
N LEU A 39 31.08 -13.01 10.08
CA LEU A 39 29.60 -12.97 10.01
C LEU A 39 28.95 -11.91 10.94
N PRO A 40 29.29 -11.80 12.23
CA PRO A 40 28.74 -10.78 13.12
C PRO A 40 29.25 -9.36 12.80
N MET A 41 30.31 -9.18 12.01
CA MET A 41 30.66 -7.85 11.48
C MET A 41 29.55 -7.29 10.58
N PHE A 42 28.81 -8.13 9.86
CA PHE A 42 27.65 -7.69 9.07
C PHE A 42 26.45 -7.28 9.94
N LEU A 43 26.40 -7.67 11.22
CA LEU A 43 25.41 -7.14 12.16
C LEU A 43 25.54 -5.62 12.28
N ARG A 44 26.75 -5.07 12.09
CA ARG A 44 26.99 -3.61 12.07
C ARG A 44 26.27 -2.89 10.93
N LEU A 45 25.70 -3.59 9.93
CA LEU A 45 24.80 -2.99 8.94
C LEU A 45 23.58 -2.33 9.61
N TYR A 46 23.21 -2.73 10.83
CA TYR A 46 22.20 -2.01 11.63
C TYR A 46 22.59 -0.54 11.88
N LEU A 47 23.89 -0.20 11.89
CA LEU A 47 24.37 1.17 12.04
C LEU A 47 24.09 2.00 10.79
N LEU A 48 24.17 1.40 9.60
CA LEU A 48 23.75 2.06 8.35
C LEU A 48 22.27 2.40 8.39
N TRP A 49 21.44 1.47 8.85
CA TRP A 49 20.02 1.72 9.12
C TRP A 49 19.82 2.89 10.08
N ARG A 50 20.59 2.93 11.18
CA ARG A 50 20.57 4.02 12.17
C ARG A 50 20.98 5.38 11.57
N VAL A 51 21.96 5.40 10.66
CA VAL A 51 22.42 6.63 9.97
C VAL A 51 21.37 7.13 8.99
N VAL A 52 20.76 6.25 8.19
CA VAL A 52 19.64 6.60 7.30
C VAL A 52 18.48 7.22 8.12
N MET A 53 18.18 6.61 9.26
CA MET A 53 17.21 7.13 10.24
C MET A 53 17.56 8.54 10.74
N PHE A 54 18.78 8.76 11.21
CA PHE A 54 19.20 10.04 11.78
C PHE A 54 19.34 11.15 10.73
N HIS A 55 19.69 10.80 9.51
CA HIS A 55 19.77 11.74 8.39
C HIS A 55 18.39 12.04 7.77
N SER A 56 17.37 11.25 8.10
CA SER A 56 16.01 11.48 7.62
C SER A 56 15.49 12.84 8.07
N HIS A 57 15.09 13.66 7.10
CA HIS A 57 14.45 14.95 7.36
C HIS A 57 13.22 14.79 8.26
N LEU A 58 12.52 13.65 8.13
CA LEU A 58 11.33 13.30 8.90
C LEU A 58 11.59 13.19 10.42
N PHE A 59 12.77 12.74 10.86
CA PHE A 59 13.12 12.70 12.29
C PHE A 59 13.74 14.00 12.80
N ARG A 60 14.42 14.77 11.95
CA ARG A 60 15.07 16.03 12.33
C ARG A 60 14.08 17.19 12.45
N ASP A 61 12.98 17.15 11.71
CA ASP A 61 11.98 18.21 11.76
C ASP A 61 11.22 18.24 13.09
N ALA A 62 11.21 19.41 13.74
CA ALA A 62 10.39 19.64 14.92
C ALA A 62 8.88 19.64 14.58
N SER A 63 8.53 20.02 13.35
CA SER A 63 7.15 20.07 12.86
C SER A 63 6.52 18.67 12.75
N SER A 64 7.22 17.70 12.18
CA SER A 64 6.75 16.31 12.07
C SER A 64 6.52 15.68 13.45
N ARG A 65 7.42 15.95 14.41
CA ARG A 65 7.30 15.51 15.81
C ARG A 65 6.10 16.14 16.52
N SER A 66 5.86 17.43 16.30
CA SER A 66 4.69 18.11 16.85
C SER A 66 3.39 17.52 16.29
N VAL A 67 3.34 17.26 14.98
CA VAL A 67 2.17 16.66 14.33
C VAL A 67 1.96 15.21 14.81
N GLY A 68 3.03 14.43 14.98
CA GLY A 68 2.95 13.08 15.55
C GLY A 68 2.39 13.08 16.96
N TYR A 69 2.85 13.99 17.82
CA TYR A 69 2.35 14.12 19.19
C TYR A 69 0.87 14.50 19.24
N LEU A 70 0.43 15.47 18.43
CA LEU A 70 -0.97 15.90 18.35
C LEU A 70 -1.91 14.77 17.93
N ASN A 71 -1.46 13.89 17.03
CA ASN A 71 -2.21 12.74 16.56
C ASN A 71 -2.03 11.49 17.44
N ARG A 72 -1.27 11.59 18.55
CA ARG A 72 -0.89 10.45 19.40
C ARG A 72 -0.22 9.30 18.63
N VAL A 73 0.51 9.63 17.57
CA VAL A 73 1.31 8.67 16.80
C VAL A 73 2.75 8.81 17.23
N SER A 74 3.28 7.78 17.91
CA SER A 74 4.70 7.67 18.19
C SER A 74 5.46 7.48 16.88
N ILE A 75 6.49 8.29 16.66
CA ILE A 75 7.39 8.17 15.52
C ILE A 75 8.36 7.02 15.82
N ASP A 76 7.87 5.79 15.65
CA ASP A 76 8.64 4.57 15.89
C ASP A 76 9.42 4.12 14.64
N TYR A 77 10.36 3.18 14.82
CA TYR A 77 11.11 2.57 13.71
C TYR A 77 10.21 1.93 12.65
N PHE A 78 9.13 1.27 13.09
CA PHE A 78 8.16 0.65 12.18
C PHE A 78 7.36 1.68 11.38
N PHE A 79 7.07 2.83 11.98
CA PHE A 79 6.40 3.93 11.27
C PHE A 79 7.31 4.43 10.13
N LEU A 80 8.61 4.61 10.40
CA LEU A 80 9.54 5.05 9.36
C LEU A 80 9.76 4.04 8.24
N ILE A 81 9.88 2.76 8.56
CA ILE A 81 9.98 1.71 7.53
C ILE A 81 8.77 1.81 6.58
N LYS A 82 7.56 1.94 7.14
CA LYS A 82 6.34 2.09 6.35
C LYS A 82 6.36 3.35 5.51
N THR A 83 6.76 4.50 6.08
CA THR A 83 6.84 5.77 5.34
C THR A 83 7.82 5.72 4.18
N TYR A 84 8.99 5.12 4.38
CA TYR A 84 9.99 5.00 3.32
C TYR A 84 9.57 4.05 2.21
N LEU A 85 8.94 2.93 2.57
CA LEU A 85 8.39 1.99 1.61
C LEU A 85 7.25 2.64 0.79
N GLU A 86 6.49 3.56 1.37
CA GLU A 86 5.44 4.29 0.66
C GLU A 86 5.99 5.33 -0.33
N GLN A 87 7.04 6.07 0.05
CA GLN A 87 7.49 7.22 -0.72
C GLN A 87 8.27 6.84 -1.99
N TRP A 88 9.24 5.92 -1.88
CA TRP A 88 10.05 5.45 -3.02
C TRP A 88 10.27 3.92 -2.95
N PRO A 89 9.21 3.11 -3.05
CA PRO A 89 9.26 1.68 -2.77
C PRO A 89 10.32 0.94 -3.58
N VAL A 90 10.41 1.26 -4.88
CA VAL A 90 11.32 0.57 -5.82
C VAL A 90 12.78 0.83 -5.46
N VAL A 91 13.15 2.09 -5.19
CA VAL A 91 14.55 2.47 -4.89
C VAL A 91 15.02 1.83 -3.59
N TYR A 92 14.19 1.82 -2.54
CA TYR A 92 14.54 1.20 -1.28
C TYR A 92 14.61 -0.33 -1.38
N LEU A 93 13.67 -0.97 -2.10
CA LEU A 93 13.67 -2.41 -2.30
C LEU A 93 14.88 -2.86 -3.13
N THR A 94 15.22 -2.15 -4.22
CA THR A 94 16.40 -2.48 -5.04
C THR A 94 17.69 -2.29 -4.25
N THR A 95 17.81 -1.21 -3.47
CA THR A 95 18.97 -0.97 -2.61
C THR A 95 19.12 -2.08 -1.56
N PHE A 96 18.02 -2.49 -0.93
CA PHE A 96 18.01 -3.61 0.02
C PHE A 96 18.46 -4.93 -0.64
N CYS A 97 17.93 -5.26 -1.82
CA CYS A 97 18.33 -6.46 -2.57
C CYS A 97 19.82 -6.45 -2.94
N ILE A 98 20.37 -5.31 -3.36
CA ILE A 98 21.80 -5.18 -3.68
C ILE A 98 22.66 -5.43 -2.44
N ILE A 99 22.28 -4.87 -1.29
CA ILE A 99 23.01 -5.09 -0.03
C ILE A 99 22.97 -6.56 0.38
N VAL A 100 21.80 -7.20 0.33
CA VAL A 100 21.65 -8.63 0.65
C VAL A 100 22.43 -9.49 -0.36
N PHE A 101 22.47 -9.12 -1.64
CA PHE A 101 23.27 -9.79 -2.67
C PHE A 101 24.77 -9.76 -2.35
N LEU A 102 25.31 -8.59 -2.00
CA LEU A 102 26.73 -8.44 -1.68
C LEU A 102 27.10 -9.23 -0.41
N ILE A 103 26.27 -9.13 0.63
CA ILE A 103 26.52 -9.80 1.92
C ILE A 103 26.34 -11.31 1.78
N GLY A 104 25.29 -11.76 1.10
CA GLY A 104 25.02 -13.18 0.89
C GLY A 104 26.09 -13.84 0.01
N SER A 105 26.51 -13.18 -1.07
CA SER A 105 27.60 -13.68 -1.93
C SER A 105 28.93 -13.78 -1.17
N TRP A 106 29.27 -12.78 -0.35
CA TRP A 106 30.45 -12.84 0.51
C TRP A 106 30.35 -13.95 1.55
N SER A 107 29.20 -14.06 2.23
CA SER A 107 28.98 -15.03 3.32
C SER A 107 29.00 -16.48 2.82
N LEU A 108 28.39 -16.75 1.66
CA LEU A 108 28.47 -18.06 1.02
C LEU A 108 29.91 -18.40 0.64
N ARG A 109 30.67 -17.44 0.10
CA ARG A 109 32.08 -17.66 -0.24
C ARG A 109 32.92 -17.96 0.99
N ALA A 110 32.73 -17.18 2.06
CA ALA A 110 33.44 -17.36 3.31
C ALA A 110 33.21 -18.77 3.90
N CYS A 111 31.96 -19.26 3.88
CA CYS A 111 31.64 -20.60 4.38
C CYS A 111 31.98 -21.75 3.42
N SER A 112 32.16 -21.48 2.13
CA SER A 112 32.69 -22.46 1.17
C SER A 112 34.22 -22.55 1.20
N TYR A 113 34.93 -21.51 1.63
CA TYR A 113 36.39 -21.50 1.73
C TYR A 113 36.93 -22.53 2.75
N SER A 114 36.17 -22.85 3.79
CA SER A 114 36.54 -23.87 4.78
C SER A 114 36.45 -25.32 4.28
N SER A 115 35.90 -25.58 3.09
CA SER A 115 35.83 -26.92 2.51
C SER A 115 37.05 -27.15 1.61
N THR A 116 37.92 -28.09 1.98
CA THR A 116 39.24 -28.33 1.37
C THR A 116 39.21 -28.88 -0.06
N ASN A 117 38.05 -29.28 -0.60
CA ASN A 117 38.01 -30.15 -1.78
C ASN A 117 37.49 -29.52 -3.07
N GLU A 118 36.97 -28.29 -3.10
CA GLU A 118 36.63 -27.59 -4.35
C GLU A 118 36.28 -26.12 -4.04
N HIS A 119 37.13 -25.18 -4.44
CA HIS A 119 36.87 -23.76 -4.20
C HIS A 119 35.86 -23.22 -5.22
N LEU A 120 34.70 -22.78 -4.74
CA LEU A 120 33.76 -22.00 -5.54
C LEU A 120 34.38 -20.64 -5.89
N THR A 121 34.59 -20.37 -7.17
CA THR A 121 34.98 -19.03 -7.68
C THR A 121 33.92 -17.99 -7.30
N MET A 122 34.30 -16.72 -7.12
CA MET A 122 33.38 -15.61 -6.79
C MET A 122 32.13 -15.60 -7.67
N GLN A 123 32.31 -15.83 -8.97
CA GLN A 123 31.25 -15.85 -9.97
C GLN A 123 30.23 -16.97 -9.71
N ASN A 124 30.71 -18.16 -9.35
CA ASN A 124 29.85 -19.30 -9.05
C ASN A 124 29.08 -19.08 -7.74
N THR A 125 29.68 -18.40 -6.76
CA THR A 125 28.97 -18.04 -5.52
C THR A 125 27.91 -16.97 -5.74
N MET A 126 28.18 -15.97 -6.58
CA MET A 126 27.18 -14.97 -6.98
C MET A 126 26.01 -15.62 -7.73
N TRP A 127 26.31 -16.56 -8.64
CA TRP A 127 25.30 -17.36 -9.33
C TRP A 127 24.46 -18.18 -8.35
N LEU A 128 25.11 -18.91 -7.44
CA LEU A 128 24.45 -19.69 -6.38
C LEU A 128 23.54 -18.81 -5.50
N PHE A 129 23.98 -17.59 -5.17
CA PHE A 129 23.13 -16.63 -4.45
C PHE A 129 21.87 -16.30 -5.27
N VAL A 130 22.03 -15.92 -6.54
CA VAL A 130 20.89 -15.51 -7.39
C VAL A 130 19.86 -16.62 -7.49
N ILE A 131 20.27 -17.84 -7.84
CA ILE A 131 19.34 -18.97 -8.02
C ILE A 131 18.64 -19.37 -6.72
N THR A 132 19.29 -19.16 -5.57
CA THR A 132 18.72 -19.44 -4.23
C THR A 132 17.75 -18.34 -3.83
N PHE A 133 18.14 -17.08 -4.04
CA PHE A 133 17.33 -15.90 -3.73
C PHE A 133 16.06 -15.82 -4.58
N THR A 134 16.15 -16.18 -5.86
CA THR A 134 14.98 -16.29 -6.76
C THR A 134 14.19 -17.58 -6.56
N THR A 135 14.59 -18.45 -5.62
CA THR A 135 13.97 -19.74 -5.34
C THR A 135 13.89 -20.69 -6.55
N VAL A 136 14.80 -20.54 -7.51
CA VAL A 136 14.87 -21.38 -8.72
C VAL A 136 15.58 -22.70 -8.43
N GLY A 137 16.76 -22.63 -7.83
CA GLY A 137 17.50 -23.80 -7.33
C GLY A 137 17.83 -24.88 -8.38
N TYR A 138 18.64 -24.56 -9.40
CA TYR A 138 19.05 -25.54 -10.43
C TYR A 138 19.83 -26.74 -9.89
N GLY A 139 20.57 -26.56 -8.79
CA GLY A 139 21.33 -27.63 -8.14
C GLY A 139 22.66 -27.99 -8.81
N ASP A 140 23.14 -27.15 -9.73
CA ASP A 140 24.46 -27.23 -10.37
C ASP A 140 25.61 -27.00 -9.36
N PHE A 141 25.43 -26.03 -8.46
CA PHE A 141 26.31 -25.80 -7.32
C PHE A 141 25.52 -25.92 -6.02
N THR A 142 26.07 -26.61 -5.03
CA THR A 142 25.42 -26.75 -3.71
C THR A 142 26.43 -26.59 -2.57
N PRO A 143 26.07 -25.91 -1.46
CA PRO A 143 26.96 -25.82 -0.32
C PRO A 143 27.05 -27.19 0.38
N SER A 144 28.25 -27.76 0.39
CA SER A 144 28.54 -29.00 1.12
C SER A 144 28.63 -28.76 2.63
N THR A 145 29.04 -27.56 3.06
CA THR A 145 29.26 -27.21 4.47
C THR A 145 27.97 -26.90 5.21
N TYR A 146 27.91 -27.25 6.50
CA TYR A 146 26.77 -26.91 7.37
C TYR A 146 26.51 -25.40 7.43
N CYS A 147 27.57 -24.58 7.49
CA CYS A 147 27.43 -23.11 7.44
C CYS A 147 26.84 -22.62 6.11
N GLY A 148 27.32 -23.14 4.97
CA GLY A 148 26.78 -22.73 3.67
C GLY A 148 25.29 -23.07 3.52
N ARG A 149 24.85 -24.21 4.07
CA ARG A 149 23.43 -24.63 4.06
C ARG A 149 22.54 -23.73 4.90
N THR A 150 22.98 -23.31 6.08
CA THR A 150 22.19 -22.39 6.93
C THR A 150 22.07 -21.00 6.27
N ILE A 151 23.15 -20.49 5.69
CA ILE A 151 23.13 -19.22 4.94
C ILE A 151 22.20 -19.33 3.72
N ALA A 152 22.28 -20.42 2.95
CA ALA A 152 21.39 -20.63 1.81
C ALA A 152 19.91 -20.66 2.22
N ALA A 153 19.57 -21.30 3.35
CA ALA A 153 18.20 -21.30 3.88
C ALA A 153 17.72 -19.89 4.28
N ILE A 154 18.58 -19.08 4.91
CA ILE A 154 18.25 -17.69 5.26
C ILE A 154 18.05 -16.85 3.99
N ILE A 155 18.92 -16.99 2.99
CA ILE A 155 18.80 -16.28 1.70
C ILE A 155 17.48 -16.64 1.01
N ALA A 156 17.10 -17.92 0.99
CA ALA A 156 15.83 -18.35 0.43
C ALA A 156 14.63 -17.72 1.15
N LEU A 157 14.66 -17.68 2.49
CA LEU A 157 13.61 -17.03 3.29
C LEU A 157 13.50 -15.52 2.99
N VAL A 158 14.64 -14.83 2.95
CA VAL A 158 14.69 -13.39 2.61
C VAL A 158 14.23 -13.14 1.18
N GLY A 159 14.57 -14.03 0.24
CA GLY A 159 14.10 -13.99 -1.15
C GLY A 159 12.59 -14.01 -1.23
N VAL A 160 11.93 -14.98 -0.58
CA VAL A 160 10.46 -15.09 -0.54
C VAL A 160 9.81 -13.86 0.10
N LEU A 161 10.37 -13.33 1.20
CA LEU A 161 9.86 -12.11 1.83
C LEU A 161 9.99 -10.90 0.90
N SER A 162 11.10 -10.79 0.16
CA SER A 162 11.34 -9.67 -0.75
C SER A 162 10.40 -9.70 -1.97
N THR A 163 10.11 -10.89 -2.52
CA THR A 163 9.18 -11.03 -3.65
C THR A 163 7.74 -10.71 -3.23
N ALA A 164 7.33 -11.10 -2.03
CA ALA A 164 6.02 -10.72 -1.48
C ALA A 164 5.86 -9.20 -1.33
N LEU A 165 6.89 -8.52 -0.84
CA LEU A 165 6.91 -7.05 -0.75
C LEU A 165 6.87 -6.40 -2.13
N LEU A 166 7.64 -6.91 -3.09
CA LEU A 166 7.63 -6.42 -4.47
C LEU A 166 6.24 -6.51 -5.10
N ILE A 167 5.56 -7.65 -4.95
CA ILE A 167 4.18 -7.83 -5.47
C ILE A 167 3.22 -6.82 -4.83
N SER A 168 3.33 -6.60 -3.51
CA SER A 168 2.47 -5.66 -2.79
C SER A 168 2.63 -4.23 -3.30
N VAL A 169 3.88 -3.79 -3.52
CA VAL A 169 4.19 -2.47 -4.09
C VAL A 169 3.66 -2.35 -5.51
N LEU A 170 3.89 -3.36 -6.35
CA LEU A 170 3.43 -3.36 -7.74
C LEU A 170 1.91 -3.26 -7.81
N ALA A 171 1.19 -4.00 -6.95
CA ALA A 171 -0.26 -3.93 -6.87
C ALA A 171 -0.74 -2.51 -6.55
N GLN A 172 -0.11 -1.82 -5.59
CA GLN A 172 -0.46 -0.43 -5.25
C GLN A 172 -0.19 0.54 -6.39
N LYS A 173 0.92 0.39 -7.12
CA LYS A 173 1.26 1.26 -8.27
C LYS A 173 0.41 1.00 -9.51
N LEU A 174 -0.18 -0.19 -9.64
CA LEU A 174 -1.12 -0.53 -10.70
C LEU A 174 -2.54 -0.01 -10.43
N VAL A 175 -2.85 0.38 -9.19
CA VAL A 175 -4.12 1.05 -8.88
C VAL A 175 -4.14 2.42 -9.56
N MET A 176 -5.14 2.63 -10.43
CA MET A 176 -5.34 3.91 -11.11
C MET A 176 -5.57 5.04 -10.12
N ASN A 177 -4.98 6.20 -10.41
CA ASN A 177 -5.24 7.41 -9.66
C ASN A 177 -6.71 7.82 -9.74
N ARG A 178 -7.19 8.59 -8.75
CA ARG A 178 -8.58 9.12 -8.74
C ARG A 178 -8.97 9.83 -10.05
N TRP A 179 -8.03 10.60 -10.62
CA TRP A 179 -8.23 11.34 -11.86
C TRP A 179 -8.21 10.45 -13.09
N GLU A 180 -7.34 9.44 -13.12
CA GLU A 180 -7.32 8.42 -14.19
C GLU A 180 -8.60 7.59 -14.17
N LYS A 181 -9.06 7.18 -12.98
CA LYS A 181 -10.34 6.46 -12.81
C LYS A 181 -11.52 7.31 -13.27
N TYR A 182 -11.53 8.61 -12.96
CA TYR A 182 -12.55 9.54 -13.45
C TYR A 182 -12.56 9.62 -14.98
N VAL A 183 -11.40 9.81 -15.62
CA VAL A 183 -11.29 9.87 -17.08
C VAL A 183 -11.71 8.54 -17.70
N ASN A 184 -11.30 7.41 -17.13
CA ASN A 184 -11.68 6.08 -17.61
C ASN A 184 -13.20 5.86 -17.52
N ASN A 185 -13.82 6.21 -16.40
CA ASN A 185 -15.27 6.12 -16.24
C ASN A 185 -16.01 7.01 -17.25
N PHE A 186 -15.54 8.24 -17.46
CA PHE A 186 -16.13 9.15 -18.43
C PHE A 186 -16.05 8.62 -19.87
N VAL A 187 -14.91 8.03 -20.26
CA VAL A 187 -14.75 7.40 -21.57
C VAL A 187 -15.69 6.20 -21.73
N LEU A 188 -15.79 5.36 -20.69
CA LEU A 188 -16.71 4.21 -20.67
C LEU A 188 -18.17 4.65 -20.80
N ASP A 189 -18.58 5.73 -20.14
CA ASP A 189 -19.94 6.28 -20.26
C ASP A 189 -20.26 6.72 -21.69
N ILE A 190 -19.32 7.41 -22.35
CA ILE A 190 -19.47 7.80 -23.77
C ILE A 190 -19.60 6.57 -24.66
N GLU A 191 -18.78 5.54 -24.43
CA GLU A 191 -18.81 4.32 -25.22
C GLU A 191 -20.13 3.54 -25.04
N LEU A 192 -20.59 3.38 -23.79
CA LEU A 192 -21.87 2.73 -23.50
C LEU A 192 -23.05 3.52 -24.07
N ALA A 193 -23.02 4.85 -24.03
CA ALA A 193 -24.05 5.67 -24.65
C ALA A 193 -24.12 5.44 -26.18
N LYS A 194 -22.98 5.29 -26.86
CA LYS A 194 -22.92 4.94 -28.29
C LYS A 194 -23.45 3.52 -28.53
N LYS A 195 -23.01 2.52 -27.76
CA LYS A 195 -23.48 1.13 -27.85
C LYS A 195 -24.98 1.00 -27.59
N ARG A 196 -25.54 1.78 -26.65
CA ARG A 196 -26.97 1.79 -26.36
C ARG A 196 -27.79 2.29 -27.54
N LYS A 197 -27.33 3.35 -28.21
CA LYS A 197 -28.00 3.90 -29.41
C LYS A 197 -27.99 2.88 -30.56
N THR A 198 -26.87 2.21 -30.82
CA THR A 198 -26.77 1.21 -31.90
C THR A 198 -27.58 -0.06 -31.58
N ALA A 199 -27.55 -0.53 -30.33
CA ALA A 199 -28.37 -1.66 -29.87
C ALA A 199 -29.87 -1.35 -30.00
N ALA A 200 -30.30 -0.15 -29.56
CA ALA A 200 -31.69 0.29 -29.70
C ALA A 200 -32.12 0.38 -31.18
N ALA A 201 -31.27 0.92 -32.06
CA ALA A 201 -31.54 0.97 -33.49
C ALA A 201 -31.72 -0.44 -34.08
N ASN A 202 -30.91 -1.42 -33.66
CA ASN A 202 -31.05 -2.81 -34.08
C ASN A 202 -32.35 -3.45 -33.59
N VAL A 203 -32.75 -3.19 -32.33
CA VAL A 203 -34.03 -3.66 -31.78
C VAL A 203 -35.18 -3.13 -32.62
N ILE A 204 -35.20 -1.83 -32.92
CA ILE A 204 -36.23 -1.21 -33.76
C ILE A 204 -36.22 -1.82 -35.16
N LYS A 205 -35.05 -1.94 -35.79
CA LYS A 205 -34.88 -2.53 -37.14
C LYS A 205 -35.45 -3.95 -37.23
N TYR A 206 -35.09 -4.83 -36.30
CA TYR A 206 -35.57 -6.20 -36.32
C TYR A 206 -37.04 -6.32 -35.87
N ALA A 207 -37.51 -5.44 -34.98
CA ALA A 207 -38.92 -5.39 -34.58
C ALA A 207 -39.82 -5.01 -35.76
N PHE A 208 -39.46 -3.96 -36.51
CA PHE A 208 -40.15 -3.57 -37.74
C PHE A 208 -40.11 -4.69 -38.80
N LYS A 209 -38.97 -5.37 -38.94
CA LYS A 209 -38.85 -6.52 -39.87
C LYS A 209 -39.81 -7.66 -39.50
N VAL A 210 -39.91 -8.01 -38.22
CA VAL A 210 -40.86 -9.03 -37.72
C VAL A 210 -42.30 -8.59 -37.91
N TRP A 211 -42.62 -7.32 -37.59
CA TRP A 211 -43.96 -6.75 -37.80
C TRP A 211 -44.37 -6.75 -39.28
N GLY A 212 -43.49 -6.34 -40.19
CA GLY A 212 -43.76 -6.34 -41.63
C GLY A 212 -44.02 -7.75 -42.19
N MET A 213 -43.33 -8.77 -41.68
CA MET A 213 -43.61 -10.17 -42.05
C MET A 213 -44.93 -10.68 -41.48
N LYS A 214 -45.29 -10.25 -40.27
CA LYS A 214 -46.61 -10.54 -39.67
C LYS A 214 -47.73 -9.93 -40.51
N LYS A 215 -47.57 -8.68 -40.96
CA LYS A 215 -48.54 -7.98 -41.82
C LYS A 215 -48.73 -8.67 -43.18
N ARG A 216 -47.68 -9.33 -43.70
CA ARG A 216 -47.71 -10.13 -44.94
C ARG A 216 -48.24 -11.56 -44.77
N ASN A 217 -48.71 -11.96 -43.57
CA ASN A 217 -49.17 -13.32 -43.27
C ASN A 217 -48.13 -14.43 -43.57
N ILE A 218 -46.84 -14.14 -43.43
CA ILE A 218 -45.80 -15.17 -43.59
C ILE A 218 -45.91 -16.16 -42.42
N PRO A 219 -45.99 -17.48 -42.68
CA PRO A 219 -46.15 -18.48 -41.63
C PRO A 219 -44.94 -18.50 -40.70
N LYS A 220 -45.19 -18.68 -39.39
CA LYS A 220 -44.13 -18.73 -38.36
C LYS A 220 -43.14 -19.88 -38.58
N SER A 221 -43.55 -20.95 -39.25
CA SER A 221 -42.68 -22.09 -39.65
C SER A 221 -41.65 -21.71 -40.71
N SER A 222 -41.80 -20.57 -41.38
CA SER A 222 -40.81 -20.09 -42.34
C SER A 222 -39.47 -19.80 -41.65
N ILE A 223 -38.40 -20.39 -42.18
CA ILE A 223 -37.02 -20.17 -41.72
C ILE A 223 -36.69 -18.67 -41.64
N ARG A 224 -37.19 -17.87 -42.58
CA ARG A 224 -36.95 -16.42 -42.63
C ARG A 224 -37.60 -15.68 -41.44
N TYR A 225 -38.79 -16.11 -41.03
CA TYR A 225 -39.49 -15.56 -39.86
C TYR A 225 -38.72 -15.89 -38.58
N PHE A 226 -38.37 -17.17 -38.40
CA PHE A 226 -37.59 -17.63 -37.24
C PHE A 226 -36.24 -16.90 -37.11
N GLN A 227 -35.50 -16.73 -38.20
CA GLN A 227 -34.23 -16.00 -38.19
C GLN A 227 -34.40 -14.53 -37.78
N ALA A 228 -35.44 -13.84 -38.26
CA ALA A 228 -35.68 -12.45 -37.89
C ALA A 228 -36.11 -12.31 -36.42
N GLN A 229 -36.96 -13.23 -35.94
CA GLN A 229 -37.35 -13.29 -34.52
C GLN A 229 -36.14 -13.57 -33.63
N ARG A 230 -35.27 -14.51 -33.99
CA ARG A 230 -34.03 -14.79 -33.25
C ARG A 230 -33.12 -13.56 -33.19
N ARG A 231 -32.93 -12.85 -34.31
CA ARG A 231 -32.13 -11.61 -34.35
C ARG A 231 -32.75 -10.49 -33.51
N LEU A 232 -34.08 -10.40 -33.47
CA LEU A 232 -34.78 -9.47 -32.57
C LEU A 232 -34.47 -9.80 -31.10
N PHE A 233 -34.63 -11.06 -30.68
CA PHE A 233 -34.30 -11.48 -29.31
C PHE A 233 -32.82 -11.23 -28.96
N GLN A 234 -31.90 -11.52 -29.88
CA GLN A 234 -30.47 -11.21 -29.69
C GLN A 234 -30.23 -9.70 -29.50
N SER A 235 -30.90 -8.85 -30.28
CA SER A 235 -30.76 -7.39 -30.14
C SER A 235 -31.36 -6.87 -28.82
N ILE A 236 -32.48 -7.44 -28.36
CA ILE A 236 -33.08 -7.09 -27.06
C ILE A 236 -32.15 -7.47 -25.91
N HIS A 237 -31.58 -8.68 -25.96
CA HIS A 237 -30.62 -9.13 -24.97
C HIS A 237 -29.37 -8.23 -24.95
N SER A 238 -28.83 -7.89 -26.12
CA SER A 238 -27.69 -6.95 -26.23
C SER A 238 -28.02 -5.58 -25.64
N LEU A 239 -29.22 -5.05 -25.87
CA LEU A 239 -29.65 -3.77 -25.28
C LEU A 239 -29.76 -3.85 -23.75
N HIS A 240 -30.32 -4.94 -23.21
CA HIS A 240 -30.39 -5.17 -21.76
C HIS A 240 -28.99 -5.25 -21.14
N GLN A 241 -28.06 -5.96 -21.77
CA GLN A 241 -26.69 -6.07 -21.30
C GLN A 241 -25.99 -4.69 -21.24
N VAL A 242 -26.14 -3.86 -22.27
CA VAL A 242 -25.59 -2.49 -22.27
C VAL A 242 -26.25 -1.63 -21.20
N LYS A 243 -27.57 -1.76 -20.99
CA LYS A 243 -28.29 -1.03 -19.94
C LYS A 243 -27.81 -1.44 -18.53
N GLN A 244 -27.56 -2.74 -18.31
CA GLN A 244 -27.03 -3.24 -17.05
C GLN A 244 -25.63 -2.72 -16.78
N GLN A 245 -24.74 -2.74 -17.79
CA GLN A 245 -23.39 -2.17 -17.69
C GLN A 245 -23.44 -0.66 -17.38
N GLN A 246 -24.37 0.07 -17.99
CA GLN A 246 -24.56 1.50 -17.70
C GLN A 246 -25.01 1.73 -16.25
N GLY A 247 -25.91 0.88 -15.73
CA GLY A 247 -26.31 0.94 -14.31
C GLY A 247 -25.12 0.75 -13.37
N GLN A 248 -24.31 -0.29 -13.60
CA GLN A 248 -23.12 -0.55 -12.78
C GLN A 248 -22.10 0.60 -12.80
N LEU A 249 -21.90 1.28 -13.94
CA LEU A 249 -21.02 2.46 -14.00
C LEU A 249 -21.58 3.64 -13.20
N VAL A 250 -22.89 3.88 -13.28
CA VAL A 250 -23.54 4.95 -12.52
C VAL A 250 -23.44 4.66 -11.03
N ASP A 251 -23.73 3.44 -10.59
CA ASP A 251 -23.62 3.06 -9.17
C ASP A 251 -22.19 3.29 -8.64
N ASN A 252 -21.17 2.88 -9.40
CA ASN A 252 -19.75 3.13 -9.06
C ASN A 252 -19.37 4.62 -9.00
N CYS A 253 -20.08 5.48 -9.73
CA CYS A 253 -19.84 6.92 -9.76
C CYS A 253 -20.59 7.62 -8.62
N VAL A 254 -21.81 7.17 -8.32
CA VAL A 254 -22.65 7.68 -7.22
C VAL A 254 -21.93 7.52 -5.89
N ASP A 255 -21.28 6.39 -5.62
CA ASP A 255 -20.48 6.20 -4.40
C ASP A 255 -19.39 7.28 -4.22
N GLN A 256 -18.78 7.75 -5.32
CA GLN A 256 -17.78 8.82 -5.26
C GLN A 256 -18.40 10.21 -5.16
N ILE A 257 -19.56 10.43 -5.80
CA ILE A 257 -20.28 11.70 -5.78
C ILE A 257 -20.91 11.94 -4.41
N ASP A 258 -21.45 10.92 -3.75
CA ASP A 258 -22.09 11.01 -2.44
C ASP A 258 -21.11 11.51 -1.38
N ILE A 259 -19.83 11.11 -1.43
CA ILE A 259 -18.79 11.65 -0.55
C ILE A 259 -18.61 13.16 -0.77
N ILE A 260 -18.61 13.62 -2.02
CA ILE A 260 -18.44 15.04 -2.35
C ILE A 260 -19.70 15.84 -1.96
N ALA A 261 -20.88 15.27 -2.20
CA ALA A 261 -22.16 15.86 -1.82
C ALA A 261 -22.29 15.98 -0.29
N LEU A 262 -21.92 14.94 0.45
CA LEU A 262 -21.84 14.94 1.91
C LEU A 262 -20.87 16.01 2.41
N GLN A 263 -19.69 16.14 1.79
CA GLN A 263 -18.73 17.17 2.19
C GLN A 263 -19.27 18.59 1.94
N ARG A 264 -19.99 18.80 0.83
CA ARG A 264 -20.62 20.08 0.53
C ARG A 264 -21.75 20.42 1.48
N GLN A 265 -22.63 19.45 1.79
CA GLN A 265 -23.72 19.60 2.76
C GLN A 265 -23.18 19.85 4.17
N THR A 266 -22.11 19.15 4.57
CA THR A 266 -21.44 19.41 5.85
C THR A 266 -20.84 20.82 5.87
N GLY A 267 -20.30 21.30 4.74
CA GLY A 267 -19.80 22.67 4.61
C GLY A 267 -20.89 23.74 4.79
N THR A 268 -22.09 23.52 4.24
CA THR A 268 -23.21 24.46 4.45
C THR A 268 -23.73 24.43 5.88
N GLN A 269 -23.87 23.24 6.46
CA GLN A 269 -24.30 23.08 7.87
C GLN A 269 -23.31 23.71 8.84
N THR A 270 -21.99 23.56 8.63
CA THR A 270 -20.99 24.21 9.49
C THR A 270 -21.05 25.73 9.36
N SER A 271 -21.27 26.27 8.16
CA SER A 271 -21.48 27.71 7.96
C SER A 271 -22.72 28.20 8.72
N GLU A 272 -23.84 27.49 8.62
CA GLU A 272 -25.09 27.82 9.34
C GLU A 272 -24.88 27.82 10.86
N ILE A 273 -24.25 26.77 11.39
CA ILE A 273 -23.93 26.67 12.83
C ILE A 273 -23.01 27.83 13.27
N THR A 274 -22.02 28.21 12.46
CA THR A 274 -21.15 29.35 12.82
C THR A 274 -21.91 30.67 12.86
N GLU A 275 -22.88 30.88 11.99
CA GLU A 275 -23.74 32.07 12.02
C GLU A 275 -24.69 32.05 13.24
N GLU A 276 -25.28 30.90 13.56
CA GLU A 276 -26.07 30.75 14.78
C GLU A 276 -25.24 31.02 16.05
N LEU A 277 -23.99 30.53 16.10
CA LEU A 277 -23.08 30.80 17.20
C LEU A 277 -22.72 32.29 17.30
N LYS A 278 -22.52 32.99 16.18
CA LYS A 278 -22.30 34.44 16.19
C LYS A 278 -23.53 35.18 16.72
N MET A 279 -24.73 34.80 16.29
CA MET A 279 -25.98 35.39 16.74
C MET A 279 -26.23 35.13 18.23
N MET A 280 -25.95 33.91 18.70
CA MET A 280 -26.02 33.58 20.12
C MET A 280 -25.05 34.41 20.94
N LYS A 281 -23.80 34.59 20.47
CA LYS A 281 -22.80 35.43 21.15
C LYS A 281 -23.26 36.90 21.24
N LEU A 282 -23.85 37.44 20.17
CA LEU A 282 -24.42 38.80 20.17
C LEU A 282 -25.59 38.92 21.16
N ASN A 283 -26.44 37.90 21.24
CA ASN A 283 -27.55 37.88 22.19
C ASN A 283 -27.04 37.84 23.64
N ILE A 284 -26.02 37.03 23.94
CA ILE A 284 -25.37 36.99 25.27
C ILE A 284 -24.81 38.37 25.63
N LEU A 285 -24.04 39.00 24.73
CA LEU A 285 -23.51 40.35 24.96
C LEU A 285 -24.61 41.39 25.20
N ARG A 286 -25.75 41.27 24.51
CA ARG A 286 -26.90 42.14 24.73
C ARG A 286 -27.54 41.90 26.10
N MET A 287 -27.64 40.65 26.54
CA MET A 287 -28.13 40.31 27.88
C MET A 287 -27.18 40.83 28.96
N GLU A 288 -25.86 40.69 28.81
CA GLU A 288 -24.88 41.25 29.73
C GLU A 288 -25.03 42.77 29.86
N LYS A 289 -25.17 43.49 28.74
CA LYS A 289 -25.42 44.95 28.79
C LYS A 289 -26.69 45.28 29.57
N ARG A 290 -27.79 44.56 29.35
CA ARG A 290 -29.05 44.76 30.08
C ARG A 290 -28.89 44.49 31.57
N LEU A 291 -28.15 43.44 31.95
CA LEU A 291 -27.85 43.13 33.35
C LEU A 291 -27.03 44.24 34.01
N VAL A 292 -26.03 44.79 33.32
CA VAL A 292 -25.25 45.93 33.81
C VAL A 292 -26.13 47.17 33.99
N THR A 293 -27.00 47.48 33.04
CA THR A 293 -27.94 48.61 33.16
C THR A 293 -28.90 48.42 34.32
N MET A 294 -29.43 47.20 34.51
CA MET A 294 -30.30 46.88 35.64
C MET A 294 -29.57 47.03 36.98
N ASN A 295 -28.30 46.60 37.05
CA ASN A 295 -27.47 46.76 38.25
C ASN A 295 -27.24 48.23 38.60
N ILE A 296 -26.96 49.08 37.59
CA ILE A 296 -26.83 50.53 37.78
C ILE A 296 -28.14 51.13 38.30
N ASN A 297 -29.28 50.76 37.71
CA ASN A 297 -30.58 51.25 38.16
C ASN A 297 -30.89 50.85 39.60
N ILE A 298 -30.58 49.61 40.00
CA ILE A 298 -30.73 49.13 41.39
C ILE A 298 -29.83 49.93 42.34
N ASN A 299 -28.57 50.19 41.97
CA ASN A 299 -27.69 51.01 42.80
C ASN A 299 -28.20 52.45 42.96
N ASN A 300 -28.75 53.03 41.88
CA ASN A 300 -29.35 54.35 41.95
C ASN A 300 -30.56 54.40 42.88
N THR A 301 -31.45 53.40 42.84
CA THR A 301 -32.60 53.34 43.75
C THR A 301 -32.19 53.11 45.20
N ILE A 302 -31.15 52.29 45.45
CA ILE A 302 -30.57 52.11 46.79
C ILE A 302 -30.03 53.46 47.31
N ASN A 303 -29.27 54.20 46.50
CA ASN A 303 -28.74 55.50 46.89
C ASN A 303 -29.85 56.52 47.17
N ASP A 304 -30.92 56.54 46.36
CA ASP A 304 -32.10 57.40 46.61
C ASP A 304 -32.82 57.04 47.91
N MET A 305 -32.96 55.74 48.21
CA MET A 305 -33.52 55.28 49.49
C MET A 305 -32.63 55.69 50.68
N GLN A 306 -31.32 55.59 50.55
CA GLN A 306 -30.38 56.05 51.59
C GLN A 306 -30.46 57.56 51.79
N ASN A 307 -30.53 58.35 50.72
CA ASN A 307 -30.67 59.80 50.78
C ASN A 307 -31.98 60.23 51.45
N THR A 308 -33.11 59.60 51.08
CA THR A 308 -34.40 59.87 51.73
C THR A 308 -34.40 59.47 53.20
N LEU A 309 -33.78 58.34 53.55
CA LEU A 309 -33.64 57.91 54.94
C LEU A 309 -32.79 58.89 55.76
N ASN A 310 -31.68 59.39 55.20
CA ASN A 310 -30.85 60.42 55.83
C ASN A 310 -31.62 61.73 56.07
N VAL A 311 -32.41 62.19 55.08
CA VAL A 311 -33.25 63.39 55.23
C VAL A 311 -34.32 63.20 56.32
N LEU A 312 -34.91 62.00 56.43
CA LEU A 312 -35.88 61.68 57.48
C LEU A 312 -35.23 61.63 58.87
N LEU A 313 -34.00 61.11 58.99
CA LEU A 313 -33.23 61.13 60.23
C LEU A 313 -32.86 62.55 60.64
N GLU A 314 -32.47 63.41 59.69
CA GLU A 314 -32.16 64.82 59.95
C GLU A 314 -33.39 65.61 60.41
N LYS A 315 -34.57 65.34 59.84
CA LYS A 315 -35.85 65.90 60.32
C LYS A 315 -36.24 65.45 61.73
N ARG A 316 -35.82 64.26 62.17
CA ARG A 316 -36.09 63.74 63.52
C ARG A 316 -35.15 64.28 64.58
N SER A 317 -33.99 64.80 64.15
CA SER A 317 -32.95 65.38 65.01
C SER A 317 -33.18 66.86 65.36
N LYS A 318 -34.17 67.52 64.74
CA LYS A 318 -34.60 68.90 65.03
C LYS A 318 -35.92 68.87 65.78
#